data_AF-A0A3D6DV41-F1
#
_entry.id   AF-A0A3D6DV41-F1
#
_cell.length_a   1.000
_cell.length_b   1.000
_cell.length_c   1.000
_cell.angle_alpha   90.00
_cell.angle_beta   90.00
_cell.angle_gamma   90.00
#
_symmetry.space_group_name_H-M   'P 1'
#
loop_
_entity.id
_entity.type
_entity.pdbx_description
1 polymer ?
#
loop_
_entity_poly.entity_id
_entity_poly.type
_entity_poly.pdbx_seq_one_letter_code
_entity_poly.pdbx_strand_id
1 'polypeptide(L)'
;MRMTDKVHIRLAMAVAVVLIGTIVTLAYHLASSPQRVQLAVPAADAHKVSFFALGDQGSGQFRQWTVARSMDQVAERTRDLDFVVLLGDSFYGNGVESARDKQWNWKFENV
;
A
#
# COMPACT_ATOMS: atom_id res chain seq x y z
N MET A 1 -21.89 20.30 -51.14
CA MET A 1 -21.81 19.55 -49.86
C MET A 1 -22.41 20.42 -48.78
N ARG A 2 -23.49 19.98 -48.11
CA ARG A 2 -24.23 20.80 -47.14
C ARG A 2 -23.41 20.96 -45.86
N MET A 3 -23.57 22.08 -45.16
CA MET A 3 -22.80 22.41 -43.96
C MET A 3 -22.96 21.35 -42.85
N THR A 4 -24.13 20.72 -42.79
CA THR A 4 -24.46 19.59 -41.90
C THR A 4 -23.57 18.36 -42.16
N ASP A 5 -23.27 18.05 -43.42
CA ASP A 5 -22.48 16.86 -43.80
C ASP A 5 -21.04 16.96 -43.26
N LYS A 6 -20.47 18.18 -43.30
CA LYS A 6 -19.11 18.44 -42.76
C LYS A 6 -19.05 18.29 -41.24
N VAL A 7 -20.13 18.64 -40.53
CA VAL A 7 -20.21 18.49 -39.06
C VAL A 7 -20.34 17.01 -38.69
N HIS A 8 -21.18 16.25 -39.39
CA HIS A 8 -21.31 14.80 -39.17
C HIS A 8 -20.00 14.05 -39.44
N ILE A 9 -19.28 14.40 -40.51
CA ILE A 9 -17.97 13.80 -40.82
C ILE A 9 -16.96 14.11 -39.71
N ARG A 10 -16.88 15.36 -39.23
CA ARG A 10 -15.98 15.75 -38.14
C ARG A 10 -16.31 15.04 -36.82
N LEU A 11 -17.61 14.92 -36.50
CA LEU A 11 -18.07 14.21 -35.31
C LEU A 11 -17.74 12.71 -35.40
N ALA A 12 -17.99 12.08 -36.55
CA ALA A 12 -17.65 10.68 -36.77
C ALA A 12 -16.14 10.42 -36.64
N MET A 13 -15.30 11.31 -37.18
CA MET A 13 -13.85 11.22 -37.02
C MET A 13 -13.43 11.37 -35.55
N ALA A 14 -14.01 12.31 -34.81
CA ALA A 14 -13.70 12.48 -33.39
C ALA A 14 -14.07 11.25 -32.56
N VAL A 15 -15.25 10.66 -32.82
CA VAL A 15 -15.68 9.42 -32.16
C VAL A 15 -14.75 8.26 -32.50
N ALA A 16 -14.34 8.12 -33.77
CA ALA A 16 -13.41 7.10 -34.20
C ALA A 16 -12.05 7.22 -33.52
N VAL A 17 -11.50 8.43 -33.38
CA VAL A 17 -10.23 8.67 -32.69
C VAL A 17 -10.31 8.27 -31.21
N VAL A 18 -11.40 8.61 -30.52
CA VAL A 18 -11.59 8.23 -29.11
C VAL A 18 -11.71 6.71 -28.96
N LEU A 19 -12.45 6.05 -29.84
CA LEU A 19 -12.61 4.60 -29.84
C LEU A 19 -11.28 3.89 -30.10
N ILE A 20 -10.50 4.35 -31.08
CA ILE A 20 -9.17 3.79 -31.37
C ILE A 20 -8.25 4.00 -30.16
N GLY A 21 -8.24 5.18 -29.56
CA GLY A 21 -7.43 5.46 -28.37
C GLY A 21 -7.79 4.58 -27.17
N THR A 22 -9.08 4.34 -26.92
CA THR A 22 -9.53 3.44 -25.86
C THR A 22 -9.18 1.98 -26.15
N ILE A 23 -9.35 1.52 -27.38
CA ILE A 23 -8.98 0.15 -27.79
C ILE A 23 -7.47 -0.05 -27.63
N VAL A 24 -6.64 0.89 -28.06
CA VAL A 24 -5.17 0.83 -27.92
C VAL A 24 -4.76 0.80 -26.45
N THR A 25 -5.38 1.63 -25.61
CA THR A 25 -5.08 1.68 -24.17
C THR A 25 -5.48 0.38 -23.47
N LEU A 26 -6.66 -0.16 -23.78
CA LEU A 26 -7.12 -1.44 -23.25
C LEU A 26 -6.21 -2.58 -23.72
N ALA A 27 -5.86 -2.61 -25.01
CA ALA A 27 -4.93 -3.59 -25.57
C ALA A 27 -3.56 -3.51 -24.89
N TYR A 28 -3.05 -2.30 -24.61
CA TYR A 28 -1.83 -2.11 -23.84
C TYR A 28 -1.93 -2.73 -22.45
N HIS A 29 -2.99 -2.42 -21.69
CA HIS A 29 -3.18 -2.99 -20.35
C HIS A 29 -3.35 -4.52 -20.33
N LEU A 30 -4.00 -5.08 -21.35
CA LEU A 30 -4.17 -6.53 -21.49
C LEU A 30 -2.89 -7.24 -21.93
N ALA A 31 -2.06 -6.60 -22.76
CA ALA A 31 -0.79 -7.14 -23.22
C ALA A 31 0.36 -6.91 -22.22
N SER A 32 0.30 -5.82 -21.44
CA SER A 32 1.25 -5.54 -20.36
C SER A 32 0.96 -6.44 -19.17
N SER A 33 1.57 -7.61 -19.14
CA SER A 33 1.63 -8.39 -17.91
C SER A 33 2.48 -7.60 -16.89
N PRO A 34 2.03 -7.42 -15.64
CA PRO A 34 2.88 -6.83 -14.61
C PRO A 34 4.14 -7.68 -14.51
N GLN A 35 5.30 -7.03 -14.56
CA GLN A 35 6.57 -7.73 -14.44
C GLN A 35 6.62 -8.38 -13.06
N ARG A 36 6.47 -9.71 -13.03
CA ARG A 36 6.60 -10.48 -11.80
C ARG A 36 8.08 -10.46 -11.44
N VAL A 37 8.41 -9.71 -10.41
CA VAL A 37 9.74 -9.78 -9.80
C VAL A 37 9.85 -11.16 -9.18
N GLN A 38 10.59 -12.06 -9.82
CA GLN A 38 10.93 -13.35 -9.24
C GLN A 38 11.96 -13.09 -8.14
N LEU A 39 11.54 -13.12 -6.88
CA LEU A 39 12.46 -13.00 -5.76
C LEU A 39 13.32 -14.28 -5.73
N ALA A 40 14.64 -14.10 -5.68
CA ALA A 40 15.54 -15.22 -5.40
C ALA A 40 15.17 -15.80 -4.04
N VAL A 41 14.90 -17.10 -3.98
CA VAL A 41 14.68 -17.79 -2.71
C VAL A 41 16.05 -18.11 -2.14
N PRO A 42 16.45 -17.51 -1.01
CA PRO A 42 17.73 -17.84 -0.39
C PRO A 42 17.77 -19.31 0.03
N ALA A 43 18.97 -19.88 0.14
CA ALA A 43 19.15 -21.20 0.74
C ALA A 43 18.54 -21.23 2.15
N ALA A 44 18.10 -22.41 2.58
CA ALA A 44 17.38 -22.57 3.85
C ALA A 44 18.19 -22.07 5.06
N ASP A 45 19.51 -22.21 5.00
CA ASP A 45 20.53 -21.85 5.98
C ASP A 45 21.14 -20.45 5.79
N ALA A 46 20.71 -19.70 4.79
CA ALA A 46 21.18 -18.34 4.59
C ALA A 46 20.86 -17.46 5.81
N HIS A 47 21.76 -16.52 6.12
CA HIS A 47 21.49 -15.48 7.10
C HIS A 47 20.27 -14.66 6.67
N LYS A 48 19.35 -14.43 7.61
CA LYS A 48 18.09 -13.72 7.38
C LYS A 48 17.99 -12.58 8.38
N VAL A 49 17.28 -11.54 7.97
CA VAL A 49 16.80 -10.48 8.84
C VAL A 49 15.28 -10.58 8.84
N SER A 50 14.70 -10.76 10.03
CA SER A 50 13.26 -10.92 10.24
C SER A 50 12.73 -9.69 10.96
N PHE A 51 11.75 -9.02 10.35
CA PHE A 51 11.18 -7.80 10.91
C PHE A 51 9.68 -7.70 10.64
N PHE A 52 8.97 -6.95 11.48
CA PHE A 52 7.61 -6.52 11.18
C PHE A 52 7.62 -5.17 10.48
N ALA A 53 6.75 -5.00 9.49
CA ALA A 53 6.43 -3.69 8.91
C ALA A 53 5.02 -3.31 9.36
N LEU A 54 4.90 -2.26 10.17
CA LEU A 54 3.66 -1.86 10.83
C LEU A 54 3.30 -0.41 10.48
N GLY A 55 2.11 -0.17 9.96
CA GLY A 55 1.52 1.16 9.79
C GLY A 55 0.27 1.33 10.64
N ASP A 56 -0.30 2.53 10.66
CA ASP A 56 -1.69 2.76 11.07
C ASP A 56 -2.04 2.33 12.51
N GLN A 57 -1.04 2.38 13.40
CA GLN A 57 -1.17 2.04 14.81
C GLN A 57 -1.46 3.30 15.68
N GLY A 58 -1.89 4.42 15.12
CA GLY A 58 -2.00 5.67 15.88
C GLY A 58 -3.17 5.79 16.85
N SER A 59 -3.99 4.75 17.03
CA SER A 59 -5.31 4.87 17.67
C SER A 59 -5.30 4.69 19.19
N GLY A 60 -4.48 3.78 19.71
CA GLY A 60 -4.55 3.32 21.10
C GLY A 60 -5.86 2.58 21.45
N GLN A 61 -6.68 2.21 20.46
CA GLN A 61 -7.96 1.54 20.69
C GLN A 61 -7.80 0.02 20.79
N PHE A 62 -8.79 -0.65 21.39
CA PHE A 62 -8.80 -2.10 21.59
C PHE A 62 -8.42 -2.94 20.36
N ARG A 63 -8.87 -2.55 19.16
CA ARG A 63 -8.55 -3.29 17.93
C ARG A 63 -7.05 -3.30 17.63
N GLN A 64 -6.36 -2.20 17.93
CA GLN A 64 -4.92 -2.10 17.76
C GLN A 64 -4.16 -2.94 18.79
N TRP A 65 -4.68 -3.05 20.02
CA TRP A 65 -4.12 -3.95 21.03
C TRP A 65 -4.18 -5.42 20.60
N THR A 66 -5.26 -5.82 19.90
CA THR A 66 -5.35 -7.17 19.32
C THR A 66 -4.25 -7.41 18.27
N VAL A 67 -3.88 -6.39 17.49
CA VAL A 67 -2.76 -6.49 16.54
C VAL A 67 -1.44 -6.61 17.30
N ALA A 68 -1.19 -5.77 18.30
CA ALA A 68 0.01 -5.82 19.13
C ALA A 68 0.19 -7.21 19.79
N ARG A 69 -0.87 -7.76 20.38
CA ARG A 69 -0.87 -9.11 20.95
C ARG A 69 -0.59 -10.20 19.91
N SER A 70 -1.09 -10.04 18.69
CA SER A 70 -0.83 -11.00 17.61
C SER A 70 0.62 -10.93 17.15
N MET A 71 1.21 -9.73 17.08
CA MET A 71 2.62 -9.54 16.77
C MET A 71 3.50 -10.18 17.84
N ASP A 72 3.17 -10.00 19.12
CA ASP A 72 3.86 -10.62 20.26
C ASP A 72 3.84 -12.15 20.15
N GLN A 73 2.67 -12.75 19.92
CA GLN A 73 2.55 -14.21 19.72
C GLN A 73 3.39 -14.74 18.55
N VAL A 74 3.47 -13.99 17.44
CA VAL A 74 4.30 -14.37 16.30
C VAL A 74 5.77 -14.29 16.68
N ALA A 75 6.20 -13.20 17.31
CA ALA A 75 7.58 -13.00 17.74
C ALA A 75 8.03 -14.09 18.74
N GLU A 76 7.20 -14.43 19.71
CA GLU A 76 7.45 -15.51 20.67
C GLU A 76 7.55 -16.88 20.00
N ARG A 77 6.71 -17.13 18.99
CA ARG A 77 6.67 -18.40 18.26
C ARG A 77 7.89 -18.58 17.37
N THR A 78 8.27 -17.54 16.61
CA THR A 78 9.35 -17.65 15.63
C THR A 78 10.72 -17.47 16.26
N ARG A 79 10.82 -16.65 17.32
CA ARG A 79 12.07 -16.34 18.07
C ARG A 79 13.21 -15.84 17.19
N ASP A 80 12.88 -15.21 16.07
CA ASP A 80 13.83 -14.71 15.09
C ASP A 80 13.62 -13.22 14.78
N LEU A 81 12.70 -12.53 15.47
CA LEU A 81 12.42 -11.11 15.20
C LEU A 81 13.60 -10.22 15.62
N ASP A 82 14.15 -9.47 14.67
CA ASP A 82 15.26 -8.55 14.88
C ASP A 82 14.77 -7.12 15.22
N PHE A 83 13.75 -6.62 14.52
CA PHE A 83 13.22 -5.27 14.72
C PHE A 83 11.81 -5.08 14.13
N VAL A 84 11.25 -3.89 14.37
CA VAL A 84 9.99 -3.43 13.77
C VAL A 84 10.24 -2.12 13.02
N VAL A 85 9.70 -2.02 11.81
CA VAL A 85 9.69 -0.81 10.98
C VAL A 85 8.31 -0.18 11.06
N LEU A 86 8.23 1.06 11.55
CA LEU A 86 7.01 1.85 11.52
C LEU A 86 6.88 2.59 10.19
N LEU A 87 5.77 2.38 9.49
CA LEU A 87 5.53 2.91 8.14
C LEU A 87 4.85 4.28 8.12
N GLY A 88 4.46 4.81 9.28
CA GLY A 88 3.76 6.09 9.40
C GLY A 88 2.57 5.99 10.35
N ASP A 89 1.85 7.11 10.49
CA ASP A 89 0.57 7.17 11.20
C ASP A 89 0.62 6.57 12.62
N SER A 90 1.73 6.83 13.30
CA SER A 90 2.01 6.31 14.64
C SER A 90 1.19 6.99 15.73
N PHE A 91 0.60 8.16 15.46
CA PHE A 91 -0.27 8.89 16.38
C PHE A 91 -1.37 9.61 15.61
N TYR A 92 -2.60 9.10 15.69
CA TYR A 92 -3.75 9.73 15.04
C TYR A 92 -4.19 11.01 15.75
N GLY A 93 -4.76 11.94 14.98
CA GLY A 93 -5.14 13.28 15.43
C GLY A 93 -4.05 14.30 15.04
N ASN A 94 -3.65 15.13 15.99
CA ASN A 94 -2.62 16.17 15.77
C ASN A 94 -1.18 15.65 16.02
N GLY A 95 -0.96 14.34 16.03
CA GLY A 95 0.33 13.75 16.40
C GLY A 95 0.66 13.96 17.89
N VAL A 96 1.96 13.95 18.21
CA VAL A 96 2.48 14.25 19.55
C VAL A 96 3.05 15.66 19.62
N GLU A 97 2.79 16.38 20.71
CA GLU A 97 3.24 17.77 20.88
C GLU A 97 4.72 17.86 21.28
N SER A 98 5.24 16.82 21.94
CA SER A 98 6.62 16.76 22.39
C SER A 98 7.05 15.32 22.70
N ALA A 99 8.34 15.13 22.98
CA ALA A 99 8.87 13.86 23.50
C ALA A 99 8.32 13.47 24.89
N ARG A 100 7.59 14.37 25.57
CA ARG A 100 6.94 14.11 26.87
C ARG A 100 5.43 13.97 26.75
N ASP A 101 4.88 13.96 25.54
CA ASP A 101 3.46 13.81 25.34
C ASP A 101 2.98 12.46 25.93
N LYS A 102 1.92 12.50 26.73
CA LYS A 102 1.36 11.31 27.36
C LYS A 102 0.85 10.29 26.35
N GLN A 103 0.58 10.70 25.11
CA GLN A 103 0.22 9.81 24.02
C GLN A 103 1.22 8.68 23.80
N TRP A 104 2.52 8.91 24.02
CA TRP A 104 3.53 7.85 23.97
C TRP A 104 3.17 6.68 24.88
N ASN A 105 2.68 6.94 26.09
CA ASN A 105 2.40 5.90 27.06
C ASN A 105 1.25 4.98 26.62
N TRP A 106 0.14 5.53 26.15
CA TRP A 106 -1.08 4.73 25.91
C TRP A 106 -1.32 4.37 24.44
N LYS A 107 -0.55 4.94 23.50
CA LYS A 107 -0.57 4.57 22.07
C LYS A 107 0.68 3.85 21.59
N PHE A 108 1.73 3.75 22.40
CA PHE A 108 2.99 3.10 21.99
C PHE A 108 3.58 2.20 23.09
N GLU A 109 3.93 2.75 24.26
CA GLU A 109 4.70 2.01 25.29
C GLU A 109 3.89 0.93 26.03
N ASN A 110 2.60 1.18 26.28
CA ASN A 110 1.74 0.29 27.05
C ASN A 110 0.58 -0.24 26.19
N VAL A 111 0.88 -0.73 25.00
CA VAL A 111 -0.07 -1.36 24.05
C VAL A 111 0.06 -2.87 24.07
#